data_AF-A0A1Q2CDA4-F1
#
_entry.id   AF-A0A1Q2CDA4-F1
#
_cell.length_a   1.000
_cell.length_b   1.000
_cell.length_c   1.000
_cell.angle_alpha   90.00
_cell.angle_beta   90.00
_cell.angle_gamma   90.00
#
_symmetry.space_group_name_H-M   'P 1'
#
loop_
_entity.id
_entity.type
_entity.pdbx_description
1 polymer ?
#
loop_
_entity_poly.entity_id
_entity_poly.type
_entity_poly.pdbx_seq_one_letter_code
_entity_poly.pdbx_strand_id
1 'polypeptide(L)'
;MIDAYQAPDPVEGKKIMTRLVTSLQSGVPAGLDELRSLGQTMKRRRDDILAFFDHPGTSNGPTEAINGLLEHLRGTARGFRSIVNYVARCLLDAGGFRPLIHSLCEEPVMQPEGRGRRIDDRERVPPETGSGTG
;
A
#
# COMPACT_ATOMS: atom_id res chain seq x y z
N MET A 1 -22.08 1.06 16.10
CA MET A 1 -20.83 0.30 16.29
C MET A 1 -21.05 -0.67 17.44
N ILE A 2 -20.47 -1.88 17.43
CA ILE A 2 -20.75 -2.89 18.48
C ILE A 2 -19.92 -2.54 19.73
N ASP A 3 -20.57 -2.38 20.88
CA ASP A 3 -19.96 -1.96 22.15
C ASP A 3 -18.78 -2.83 22.58
N ALA A 4 -18.83 -4.14 22.29
CA ALA A 4 -17.76 -5.08 22.58
C ALA A 4 -16.40 -4.63 22.00
N TYR A 5 -16.37 -4.14 20.77
CA TYR A 5 -15.12 -3.72 20.10
C TYR A 5 -14.61 -2.34 20.57
N GLN A 6 -15.45 -1.57 21.27
CA GLN A 6 -15.11 -0.25 21.81
C GLN A 6 -14.80 -0.32 23.31
N ALA A 7 -14.89 -1.50 23.92
CA ALA A 7 -14.56 -1.68 25.32
C ALA A 7 -13.08 -1.30 25.58
N PRO A 8 -12.80 -0.44 26.57
CA PRO A 8 -11.43 -0.04 26.88
C PRO A 8 -10.59 -1.22 27.42
N ASP A 9 -11.25 -2.20 28.05
CA ASP A 9 -10.66 -3.46 28.46
C ASP A 9 -11.06 -4.58 27.47
N PRO A 10 -10.09 -5.22 26.78
CA PRO A 10 -10.35 -6.34 25.89
C PRO A 10 -11.04 -7.53 26.56
N VAL A 11 -10.79 -7.77 27.86
CA VAL A 11 -11.43 -8.86 28.60
C VAL A 11 -12.93 -8.59 28.74
N GLU A 12 -13.31 -7.35 29.02
CA GLU A 12 -14.71 -6.95 29.08
C GLU A 12 -15.37 -7.01 27.70
N GLY A 13 -14.69 -6.54 26.66
CA GLY A 13 -15.13 -6.70 25.27
C GLY A 13 -15.40 -8.15 24.89
N LYS A 14 -14.50 -9.06 25.28
CA LYS A 14 -14.63 -10.51 25.05
C LYS A 14 -15.86 -11.10 25.73
N LYS A 15 -16.17 -10.68 26.97
CA LYS A 15 -17.38 -11.12 27.69
C LYS A 15 -18.65 -10.62 27.00
N ILE A 16 -18.69 -9.35 26.61
CA ILE A 16 -19.82 -8.75 25.89
C ILE A 16 -20.07 -9.49 24.58
N MET A 17 -19.02 -9.72 23.79
CA MET A 17 -19.12 -10.48 22.53
C MET A 17 -19.58 -11.92 22.76
N THR A 18 -19.07 -12.59 23.79
CA THR A 18 -19.50 -13.95 24.15
C THR A 18 -20.99 -13.99 24.47
N ARG A 19 -21.50 -13.05 25.27
CA ARG A 19 -22.93 -12.94 25.58
C ARG A 19 -23.77 -12.67 24.33
N LEU A 20 -23.30 -11.81 23.43
CA LEU A 20 -23.96 -11.53 22.17
C LEU A 20 -24.08 -12.78 21.30
N VAL A 21 -22.97 -13.52 21.12
CA VAL A 21 -22.95 -14.78 20.36
C VAL A 21 -23.93 -15.79 20.96
N THR A 22 -23.94 -15.96 22.29
CA THR A 22 -24.88 -16.87 22.96
C THR A 22 -26.33 -16.43 22.79
N SER A 23 -26.63 -15.13 22.91
CA SER A 23 -27.98 -14.60 22.74
C SER A 23 -28.53 -14.83 21.33
N LEU A 24 -27.70 -14.63 20.30
CA LEU A 24 -28.09 -14.85 18.90
C LEU A 24 -28.28 -16.34 18.55
N GLN A 25 -27.71 -17.26 19.33
CA GLN A 25 -27.87 -18.70 19.10
C GLN A 25 -29.24 -19.23 19.54
N SER A 26 -29.79 -18.72 20.64
CA SER A 26 -31.01 -19.27 21.27
C SER A 26 -32.18 -18.30 21.34
N GLY A 27 -31.94 -17.00 21.13
CA GLY A 27 -32.93 -15.94 21.35
C GLY A 27 -33.65 -15.45 20.10
N VAL A 28 -33.38 -16.02 18.92
CA VAL A 28 -33.93 -15.52 17.65
C VAL A 28 -35.21 -16.29 17.24
N PRO A 29 -36.37 -15.62 17.10
CA PRO A 29 -37.62 -16.25 16.65
C PRO A 29 -37.54 -16.86 15.24
N ALA A 30 -38.38 -17.87 14.98
CA ALA A 30 -38.35 -18.62 13.73
C ALA A 30 -38.70 -17.80 12.46
N GLY A 31 -39.28 -16.61 12.59
CA GLY A 31 -39.58 -15.71 11.46
C GLY A 31 -38.43 -14.79 11.05
N LEU A 32 -37.28 -14.82 11.75
CA LEU A 32 -36.13 -13.95 11.47
C LEU A 32 -34.96 -14.77 10.89
N ASP A 33 -35.14 -15.20 9.64
CA ASP A 33 -34.20 -16.07 8.91
C ASP A 33 -32.76 -15.51 8.87
N GLU A 34 -32.61 -14.22 8.59
CA GLU A 34 -31.31 -13.56 8.48
C GLU A 34 -30.55 -13.55 9.81
N LEU A 35 -31.23 -13.23 10.92
CA LEU A 35 -30.63 -13.24 12.25
C LEU A 35 -30.27 -14.66 12.70
N ARG A 36 -31.05 -15.66 12.29
CA ARG A 36 -30.75 -17.07 12.55
C ARG A 36 -29.51 -17.51 11.77
N SER A 37 -29.41 -17.13 10.49
CA SER A 37 -28.21 -17.37 9.68
C SER A 37 -26.97 -16.69 10.27
N LEU A 38 -27.12 -15.45 10.73
CA LEU A 38 -26.06 -14.72 11.43
C LEU A 38 -25.65 -15.44 12.72
N GLY A 39 -26.61 -15.85 13.56
CA GLY A 39 -26.35 -16.59 14.79
C GLY A 39 -25.60 -17.90 14.55
N GLN A 40 -25.94 -18.64 13.50
CA GLN A 40 -25.20 -19.85 13.11
C GLN A 40 -23.78 -19.54 12.64
N THR A 41 -23.61 -18.48 11.84
CA THR A 41 -22.29 -18.04 11.37
C THR A 41 -21.41 -17.62 12.54
N MET A 42 -21.94 -16.81 13.45
CA MET A 42 -21.23 -16.36 14.65
C MET A 42 -20.90 -17.52 15.59
N LYS A 43 -21.78 -18.52 15.72
CA LYS A 43 -21.49 -19.77 16.45
C LYS A 43 -20.32 -20.51 15.84
N ARG A 44 -20.36 -20.74 14.52
CA ARG A 44 -19.31 -21.49 13.80
C ARG A 44 -17.95 -20.80 13.89
N ARG A 45 -17.94 -19.45 13.88
CA ARG A 45 -16.73 -18.64 13.94
C ARG A 45 -16.44 -18.06 15.33
N ARG A 46 -17.04 -18.60 16.39
CA ARG A 46 -16.93 -18.05 17.74
C ARG A 46 -15.48 -17.83 18.15
N ASP A 47 -14.64 -18.83 17.96
CA ASP A 47 -13.25 -18.79 18.42
C ASP A 47 -12.45 -17.75 17.62
N ASP A 48 -12.63 -17.68 16.30
CA ASP A 48 -12.04 -16.65 15.45
C ASP A 48 -12.45 -15.24 15.87
N ILE A 49 -13.73 -15.04 16.19
CA ILE A 49 -14.29 -13.74 16.61
C ILE A 49 -13.71 -13.34 17.97
N LEU A 50 -13.64 -14.27 18.92
CA LEU A 50 -13.14 -14.00 20.25
C LEU A 50 -11.61 -13.81 20.28
N ALA A 51 -10.88 -14.36 19.32
CA ALA A 51 -9.45 -14.15 19.16
C ALA A 51 -9.08 -12.68 18.93
N PHE A 52 -9.98 -11.85 18.39
CA PHE A 52 -9.76 -10.40 18.26
C PHE A 52 -9.34 -9.77 19.60
N PHE A 53 -9.97 -10.20 20.70
CA PHE A 53 -9.70 -9.65 22.05
C PHE A 53 -8.39 -10.16 22.66
N ASP A 54 -7.84 -11.25 22.14
CA ASP A 54 -6.57 -11.81 22.59
C ASP A 54 -5.36 -11.16 21.90
N HIS A 55 -5.58 -10.43 20.81
CA HIS A 55 -4.54 -9.82 19.98
C HIS A 55 -4.74 -8.30 19.88
N PRO A 56 -4.35 -7.54 20.92
CA PRO A 56 -4.51 -6.09 20.92
C PRO A 56 -3.71 -5.45 19.76
N GLY A 57 -4.32 -4.47 19.10
CA GLY A 57 -3.70 -3.75 17.98
C GLY A 57 -3.95 -4.35 16.59
N THR A 58 -4.70 -5.45 16.47
CA THR A 58 -5.19 -5.89 15.16
C THR A 58 -6.21 -4.89 14.61
N SER A 59 -6.03 -4.45 13.38
CA SER A 59 -6.98 -3.56 12.70
C SER A 59 -7.30 -4.10 11.30
N ASN A 60 -8.50 -3.77 10.81
CA ASN A 60 -8.88 -4.05 9.43
C ASN A 60 -8.32 -3.02 8.44
N GLY A 61 -7.63 -1.97 8.92
CA GLY A 61 -7.14 -0.87 8.09
C GLY A 61 -6.33 -1.30 6.86
N PRO A 62 -5.35 -2.20 6.99
CA PRO A 62 -4.60 -2.70 5.82
C PRO A 62 -5.49 -3.41 4.79
N THR A 63 -6.43 -4.24 5.26
CA THR A 63 -7.39 -4.96 4.40
C THR A 63 -8.35 -3.98 3.71
N GLU A 64 -8.83 -2.98 4.44
CA GLU A 64 -9.72 -1.93 3.94
C GLU A 64 -9.02 -1.03 2.92
N ALA A 65 -7.74 -0.71 3.15
CA ALA A 65 -6.93 0.05 2.20
C ALA A 65 -6.81 -0.70 0.86
N ILE A 66 -6.56 -2.01 0.91
CA ILE A 66 -6.53 -2.86 -0.29
C ILE A 66 -7.92 -2.94 -0.92
N ASN A 67 -8.99 -3.12 -0.15
CA ASN A 67 -10.33 -3.19 -0.71
C ASN A 67 -10.75 -1.88 -1.39
N GLY A 68 -10.44 -0.73 -0.78
CA GLY A 68 -10.67 0.59 -1.37
C GLY A 68 -9.90 0.78 -2.68
N LEU A 69 -8.66 0.30 -2.75
CA LEU A 69 -7.88 0.27 -3.99
C LEU A 69 -8.57 -0.58 -5.08
N LEU A 70 -9.03 -1.79 -4.73
CA LEU A 70 -9.73 -2.68 -5.66
C LEU A 70 -11.07 -2.13 -6.14
N GLU A 71 -11.80 -1.44 -5.26
CA GLU A 71 -13.04 -0.76 -5.60
C GLU A 71 -12.81 0.41 -6.56
N HIS A 72 -11.78 1.22 -6.30
CA HIS A 72 -11.36 2.30 -7.19
C HIS A 72 -11.00 1.76 -8.59
N LEU A 73 -10.18 0.71 -8.64
CA LEU A 73 -9.80 0.01 -9.86
C LEU A 73 -10.99 -0.53 -10.63
N ARG A 74 -11.97 -1.13 -9.94
CA ARG A 74 -13.20 -1.62 -10.58
C ARG A 74 -14.00 -0.48 -11.21
N GLY A 75 -14.02 0.69 -10.58
CA GLY A 75 -14.66 1.90 -11.09
C GLY A 75 -13.98 2.47 -12.34
N THR A 76 -12.65 2.44 -12.40
CA THR A 76 -11.87 3.03 -13.52
C THR A 76 -11.63 2.07 -14.68
N ALA A 77 -11.68 0.74 -14.47
CA ALA A 77 -11.23 -0.27 -15.44
C ALA A 77 -12.31 -0.88 -16.35
N ARG A 78 -13.46 -0.23 -16.59
CA ARG A 78 -14.61 -0.81 -17.34
C ARG A 78 -15.11 -2.16 -16.79
N GLY A 79 -14.85 -2.46 -15.51
CA GLY A 79 -15.24 -3.70 -14.84
C GLY A 79 -14.32 -4.91 -15.08
N PHE A 80 -14.66 -6.04 -14.47
CA PHE A 80 -13.86 -7.28 -14.51
C PHE A 80 -14.25 -8.13 -15.74
N ARG A 81 -13.45 -8.06 -16.81
CA ARG A 81 -13.66 -8.84 -18.05
C ARG A 81 -12.57 -9.87 -18.33
N SER A 82 -11.37 -9.65 -17.82
CA SER A 82 -10.21 -10.53 -17.99
C SER A 82 -9.27 -10.36 -16.81
N ILE A 83 -8.84 -11.49 -16.23
CA ILE A 83 -7.93 -11.47 -15.09
C ILE A 83 -6.56 -10.90 -15.44
N VAL A 84 -6.05 -11.15 -16.65
CA VAL A 84 -4.77 -10.62 -17.12
C VAL A 84 -4.80 -9.09 -17.17
N ASN A 85 -5.86 -8.52 -17.76
CA ASN A 85 -6.04 -7.07 -17.84
C ASN A 85 -6.27 -6.46 -16.45
N TYR A 86 -6.99 -7.15 -15.58
CA TYR A 86 -7.23 -6.70 -14.21
C TYR A 86 -5.92 -6.65 -13.40
N VAL A 87 -5.10 -7.71 -13.45
CA VAL A 87 -3.78 -7.75 -12.82
C VAL A 87 -2.86 -6.63 -13.35
N ALA A 88 -2.80 -6.45 -14.67
CA ALA A 88 -2.00 -5.37 -15.26
C ALA A 88 -2.44 -3.98 -14.76
N ARG A 89 -3.74 -3.74 -14.63
CA ARG A 89 -4.28 -2.47 -14.10
C ARG A 89 -4.00 -2.30 -12.61
N CYS A 90 -4.14 -3.35 -11.79
CA CYS A 90 -3.76 -3.32 -10.38
C CYS A 90 -2.28 -2.95 -10.20
N LEU A 91 -1.40 -3.53 -11.01
CA LEU A 91 0.04 -3.22 -10.98
C LEU A 91 0.35 -1.78 -11.40
N LEU A 92 -0.35 -1.25 -12.41
CA LEU A 92 -0.20 0.15 -12.82
C LEU A 92 -0.64 1.12 -11.72
N ASP A 93 -1.80 0.88 -11.12
CA ASP A 93 -2.40 1.76 -10.11
C ASP A 93 -1.65 1.76 -8.77
N ALA A 94 -1.19 0.57 -8.34
CA ALA A 94 -0.31 0.42 -7.18
C ALA A 94 1.12 0.96 -7.41
N GLY A 95 1.46 1.40 -8.63
CA GLY A 95 2.78 1.94 -8.95
C GLY A 95 3.87 0.89 -9.21
N GLY A 96 3.50 -0.37 -9.48
CA GLY A 96 4.41 -1.47 -9.79
C GLY A 96 5.26 -1.29 -11.06
N PHE A 97 4.98 -0.24 -11.85
CA PHE A 97 5.78 0.14 -13.03
C PHE A 97 6.56 1.47 -12.85
N ARG A 98 6.54 2.10 -11.67
CA ARG A 98 7.19 3.41 -11.44
C ARG A 98 8.69 3.44 -11.81
N PRO A 99 9.52 2.40 -11.55
CA PRO A 99 10.91 2.39 -12.01
C PRO A 99 11.02 2.31 -13.54
N LEU A 100 10.18 1.48 -14.18
CA LEU A 100 10.25 1.26 -15.64
C LEU A 100 9.75 2.46 -16.44
N ILE A 101 8.74 3.19 -15.96
CA ILE A 101 8.21 4.35 -16.69
C ILE A 101 9.15 5.55 -16.60
N HIS A 102 9.88 5.74 -15.48
CA HIS A 102 10.90 6.80 -15.40
C HIS A 102 12.03 6.55 -16.40
N SER A 103 12.51 5.30 -16.51
CA SER A 103 13.53 4.91 -17.50
C SER A 103 13.06 5.02 -18.96
N LEU A 104 11.75 4.99 -19.21
CA LEU A 104 11.18 5.14 -20.56
C LEU A 104 10.80 6.59 -20.90
N CYS A 105 10.78 7.50 -19.91
CA CYS A 105 10.52 8.92 -20.08
C CYS A 105 11.77 9.80 -19.98
N GLU A 106 12.91 9.25 -19.56
CA GLU A 106 14.22 9.91 -19.71
C GLU A 106 14.67 9.83 -21.18
N GLU A 107 14.27 10.83 -21.96
CA GLU A 107 14.95 11.15 -23.22
C GLU A 107 16.46 11.26 -22.97
N PRO A 108 17.33 10.71 -23.83
CA PRO A 108 18.77 10.85 -23.67
C PRO A 108 19.11 12.34 -23.68
N VAL A 109 19.62 12.83 -22.56
CA VAL A 109 20.18 14.18 -22.47
C VAL A 109 21.27 14.31 -23.55
N MET A 110 20.94 15.02 -24.62
CA MET A 110 21.89 15.43 -25.65
C MET A 110 23.01 16.22 -24.96
N GLN A 111 24.19 15.60 -24.82
CA GLN A 111 25.39 16.31 -24.41
C GLN A 111 25.74 17.30 -25.53
N PRO A 112 25.93 18.60 -25.24
CA PRO A 112 26.31 19.54 -26.27
C PRO A 112 27.75 19.27 -26.70
N GLU A 113 27.93 18.95 -27.98
CA GLU A 113 29.24 18.81 -28.60
C GLU A 113 30.04 20.11 -28.44
N GLY A 114 31.19 20.00 -27.79
CA GLY A 114 32.12 21.11 -27.55
C GLY A 114 32.62 21.68 -28.88
N ARG A 115 32.22 22.92 -29.17
CA ARG A 115 32.74 23.72 -30.28
C ARG A 115 33.36 25.01 -29.75
N GLY A 116 34.65 25.19 -30.05
CA GLY A 116 35.23 26.52 -30.25
C GLY A 116 36.24 27.00 -29.22
N ARG A 117 37.52 26.99 -29.61
CA ARG A 117 38.66 27.65 -28.96
C ARG A 117 38.43 29.17 -28.84
N ARG A 118 38.87 29.76 -27.72
CA ARG A 118 39.52 31.09 -27.68
C ARG A 118 40.65 31.01 -26.64
N ILE A 119 41.90 30.90 -27.09
CA ILE A 119 42.98 31.92 -26.96
C ILE A 119 42.95 32.62 -25.60
N ASP A 120 43.79 32.14 -24.67
CA ASP A 120 44.27 32.93 -23.55
C ASP A 120 45.79 33.08 -23.72
N ASP A 121 46.19 34.34 -23.94
CA ASP A 121 47.55 34.80 -23.98
C ASP A 121 48.23 34.59 -22.63
N ARG A 122 49.14 33.61 -22.54
CA ARG A 122 50.26 33.64 -21.59
C ARG A 122 51.50 33.05 -22.26
N GLU A 123 52.21 33.94 -22.91
CA GLU A 123 53.61 33.78 -23.27
C GLU A 123 54.42 33.42 -22.02
N ARG A 124 54.88 32.17 -21.94
CA ARG A 124 55.80 31.68 -20.92
C ARG A 124 57.13 31.43 -21.63
N VAL A 125 58.00 32.43 -21.60
CA VAL A 125 59.37 32.35 -22.12
C VAL A 125 60.17 31.33 -21.28
N PRO A 126 60.93 30.39 -21.91
CA PRO A 126 61.72 29.39 -21.19
C PRO A 126 63.07 29.95 -20.70
N PRO A 127 63.77 29.27 -19.76
CA PRO A 127 64.96 29.81 -19.13
C PRO A 127 66.21 29.57 -19.98
N GLU A 128 67.01 30.61 -20.20
CA GLU A 128 68.36 30.46 -20.75
C GLU A 128 69.41 30.37 -19.65
N THR A 129 70.18 29.29 -19.75
CA THR A 129 71.38 28.97 -18.98
C THR A 129 72.63 29.54 -19.66
N GLY A 130 73.54 30.16 -18.90
CA GLY A 130 74.92 30.49 -19.30
C GLY A 130 75.43 31.72 -18.54
N SER A 131 76.22 31.61 -17.48
CA SER A 131 77.69 31.42 -17.43
C SER A 131 78.52 32.63 -17.90
N GLY A 132 79.31 33.23 -17.00
CA GLY A 132 80.67 33.69 -17.32
C GLY A 132 80.99 35.19 -17.17
N THR A 133 81.70 35.49 -16.08
CA THR A 133 82.95 36.30 -15.98
C THR A 133 83.01 37.76 -16.46
N GLY A 134 83.51 38.64 -15.58
CA GLY A 134 84.07 39.95 -15.91
C GLY A 134 84.02 40.93 -14.76
#